data_AF-A0A821CQM4-F1
#
_entry.id   AF-A0A821CQM4-F1
#
_cell.length_a   1.000
_cell.length_b   1.000
_cell.length_c   1.000
_cell.angle_alpha   90.00
_cell.angle_beta   90.00
_cell.angle_gamma   90.00
#
_symmetry.space_group_name_H-M   'P 1'
#
loop_
_entity.id
_entity.type
_entity.pdbx_description
1 polymer ?
#
loop_
_entity_poly.entity_id
_entity_poly.type
_entity_poly.pdbx_seq_one_letter_code
_entity_poly.pdbx_strand_id
1 'polypeptide(L)'
;MHYSNCLSILIVSSIVILGKWSNARVIFDNEYRDNLEEEDKTLLKQFNKRHVKRQTICPTPYHVLTADNRCVWSCGQGTQPDTSTNECVCQDGYYETGTDQFGRRVCTICPKPYHVVTSDNRCVWSCGQGTQPDITTNECVCQDGYYETGTDQFGRRVCTICPKPYHVVTSDSRCVWSCGQGTQPDTSTNECVCQDGYYETGTDQFGRRVCT
;
A
#
# COMPACT_ATOMS: atom_id res chain seq x y z
N MET A 1 -74.26 -6.66 -49.46
CA MET A 1 -73.08 -7.57 -49.41
C MET A 1 -72.19 -7.07 -48.29
N HIS A 2 -72.39 -7.51 -47.06
CA HIS A 2 -71.91 -8.74 -46.41
C HIS A 2 -70.60 -8.54 -45.64
N TYR A 3 -70.73 -8.77 -44.33
CA TYR A 3 -69.77 -9.17 -43.29
C TYR A 3 -68.80 -8.17 -42.63
N SER A 4 -69.08 -7.97 -41.33
CA SER A 4 -68.19 -7.93 -40.16
C SER A 4 -66.75 -8.42 -40.35
N ASN A 5 -65.81 -7.79 -39.63
CA ASN A 5 -65.03 -8.50 -38.60
C ASN A 5 -64.24 -7.57 -37.67
N CYS A 6 -64.15 -8.04 -36.42
CA CYS A 6 -63.48 -7.48 -35.26
C CYS A 6 -61.99 -7.18 -35.45
N LEU A 7 -61.49 -6.16 -34.75
CA LEU A 7 -60.13 -6.21 -34.21
C LEU A 7 -60.06 -5.52 -32.85
N SER A 8 -59.71 -6.32 -31.84
CA SER A 8 -59.42 -5.94 -30.47
C SER A 8 -58.00 -5.38 -30.36
N ILE A 9 -57.79 -4.30 -29.62
CA ILE A 9 -56.46 -3.94 -29.09
C ILE A 9 -56.58 -3.74 -27.57
N LEU A 10 -55.93 -4.65 -26.86
CA LEU A 10 -55.60 -4.59 -25.43
C LEU A 10 -54.54 -3.50 -25.19
N ILE A 11 -54.79 -2.60 -24.24
CA ILE A 11 -53.74 -1.83 -23.56
C ILE A 11 -53.76 -2.28 -22.09
N VAL A 12 -52.80 -3.10 -21.71
CA VAL A 12 -52.59 -3.53 -20.32
C VAL A 12 -51.74 -2.47 -19.63
N SER A 13 -52.28 -1.95 -18.53
CA SER A 13 -51.69 -0.93 -17.67
C SER A 13 -50.40 -1.41 -17.00
N SER A 14 -49.43 -0.49 -16.93
CA SER A 14 -48.17 -0.63 -16.21
C SER A 14 -48.41 -0.74 -14.69
N ILE A 15 -47.85 -1.77 -14.05
CA ILE A 15 -47.67 -1.83 -12.61
C ILE A 15 -46.18 -1.69 -12.31
N VAL A 16 -45.80 -0.52 -11.81
CA VAL A 16 -44.51 -0.23 -11.19
C VAL A 16 -44.58 -0.71 -9.74
N ILE A 17 -43.80 -1.72 -9.36
CA ILE A 17 -43.60 -2.08 -7.95
C ILE A 17 -42.18 -1.66 -7.56
N LEU A 18 -42.08 -0.48 -6.95
CA LEU A 18 -40.96 -0.10 -6.10
C LEU A 18 -41.30 -0.58 -4.69
N GLY A 19 -40.58 -1.58 -4.18
CA GLY A 19 -40.84 -2.13 -2.85
C GLY A 19 -39.59 -2.76 -2.25
N LYS A 20 -39.08 -2.13 -1.19
CA LYS A 20 -37.97 -2.57 -0.33
C LYS A 20 -38.15 -4.02 0.12
N TRP A 21 -37.14 -4.85 -0.10
CA TRP A 21 -37.05 -6.20 0.48
C TRP A 21 -36.41 -6.11 1.85
N SER A 22 -37.23 -6.24 2.89
CA SER A 22 -36.77 -6.49 4.25
C SER A 22 -37.55 -7.71 4.77
N ASN A 23 -36.85 -8.84 4.87
CA ASN A 23 -37.20 -10.02 5.64
C ASN A 23 -38.62 -10.57 5.48
N ALA A 24 -38.95 -11.09 4.30
CA ALA A 24 -40.06 -12.03 4.16
C ALA A 24 -39.57 -13.43 4.58
N ARG A 25 -39.78 -13.80 5.85
CA ARG A 25 -39.67 -15.18 6.32
C ARG A 25 -40.91 -15.92 5.81
N VAL A 26 -40.76 -16.63 4.70
CA VAL A 26 -41.83 -17.48 4.18
C VAL A 26 -41.97 -18.69 5.12
N ILE A 27 -42.96 -18.62 6.00
CA ILE A 27 -43.43 -19.78 6.76
C ILE A 27 -44.40 -20.49 5.81
N PHE A 28 -43.95 -21.60 5.23
CA PHE A 28 -44.85 -22.52 4.55
C PHE A 28 -45.56 -23.35 5.63
N ASP A 29 -46.82 -23.02 5.89
CA ASP A 29 -47.71 -23.88 6.65
C ASP A 29 -47.84 -25.23 5.91
N ASN A 30 -47.61 -26.29 6.67
CA ASN A 30 -47.38 -27.65 6.19
C ASN A 30 -48.70 -28.40 5.90
N GLU A 31 -49.78 -27.67 5.63
CA GLU A 31 -51.16 -28.19 5.64
C GLU A 31 -51.83 -28.16 4.25
N TYR A 32 -51.03 -28.04 3.18
CA TYR A 32 -51.53 -28.05 1.80
C TYR A 32 -50.74 -29.02 0.91
N ARG A 33 -50.55 -30.26 1.39
CA ARG A 33 -49.71 -31.27 0.72
C ARG A 33 -50.48 -32.46 0.13
N ASP A 34 -51.79 -32.56 0.34
CA ASP A 34 -52.52 -33.79 0.00
C ASP A 34 -53.42 -33.70 -1.25
N ASN A 35 -53.60 -32.53 -1.88
CA ASN A 35 -54.52 -32.38 -3.03
C ASN A 35 -53.89 -31.70 -4.27
N LEU A 36 -52.62 -31.99 -4.57
CA LEU A 36 -52.06 -31.67 -5.89
C LEU A 36 -52.27 -32.88 -6.83
N GLU A 37 -52.98 -32.61 -7.93
CA GLU A 37 -53.21 -33.52 -9.05
C GLU A 37 -51.88 -34.12 -9.55
N GLU A 38 -51.96 -35.36 -10.06
CA GLU A 38 -50.81 -36.22 -10.34
C GLU A 38 -49.83 -35.64 -11.37
N GLU A 39 -50.27 -34.70 -12.21
CA GLU A 39 -49.45 -34.09 -13.25
C GLU A 39 -48.46 -33.01 -12.73
N ASP A 40 -48.78 -32.31 -11.64
CA ASP A 40 -47.93 -31.25 -11.06
C ASP A 40 -46.80 -31.78 -10.16
N LYS A 41 -46.93 -33.01 -9.66
CA LYS A 41 -45.85 -33.71 -8.94
C LYS A 41 -44.66 -34.01 -9.86
N THR A 42 -44.87 -34.06 -11.17
CA THR A 42 -43.86 -34.32 -12.19
C THR A 42 -43.01 -33.07 -12.49
N LEU A 43 -43.63 -31.88 -12.51
CA LEU A 43 -42.93 -30.61 -12.69
C LEU A 43 -42.09 -30.22 -11.47
N LEU A 44 -42.57 -30.47 -10.25
CA LEU A 44 -41.78 -30.25 -9.03
C LEU A 44 -40.56 -31.20 -8.94
N LYS A 45 -40.70 -32.44 -9.42
CA LYS A 45 -39.56 -33.39 -9.56
C LYS A 45 -38.57 -32.95 -10.64
N GLN A 46 -39.01 -32.28 -11.70
CA GLN A 46 -38.12 -31.72 -12.73
C GLN A 46 -37.40 -30.44 -12.28
N PHE A 47 -38.03 -29.59 -11.48
CA PHE A 47 -37.39 -28.37 -10.96
C PHE A 47 -36.26 -28.67 -9.96
N ASN A 48 -36.41 -29.72 -9.13
CA ASN A 48 -35.34 -30.25 -8.26
C ASN A 48 -34.24 -31.02 -9.03
N LYS A 49 -34.39 -31.19 -10.35
CA LYS A 49 -33.40 -31.78 -11.25
C LYS A 49 -32.65 -30.73 -12.06
N ARG A 50 -32.74 -29.44 -11.70
CA ARG A 50 -31.63 -28.51 -11.93
C ARG A 50 -30.50 -28.98 -11.04
N HIS A 51 -29.73 -29.92 -11.56
CA HIS A 51 -28.40 -30.26 -11.11
C HIS A 51 -27.62 -28.96 -10.99
N VAL A 52 -27.66 -28.34 -9.80
CA VAL A 52 -26.55 -27.52 -9.33
C VAL A 52 -25.40 -28.50 -9.36
N LYS A 53 -24.64 -28.51 -10.47
CA LYS A 53 -23.39 -29.25 -10.56
C LYS A 53 -22.63 -28.80 -9.33
N ARG A 54 -22.54 -29.68 -8.33
CA ARG A 54 -21.72 -29.43 -7.14
C ARG A 54 -20.33 -29.21 -7.70
N GLN A 55 -19.92 -27.96 -7.73
CA GLN A 55 -18.65 -27.55 -8.26
C GLN A 55 -17.61 -28.04 -7.25
N THR A 56 -17.02 -29.20 -7.53
CA THR A 56 -16.06 -29.86 -6.65
C THR A 56 -14.65 -29.29 -6.81
N ILE A 57 -14.42 -28.51 -7.87
CA ILE A 57 -13.13 -27.93 -8.21
C ILE A 57 -13.35 -26.46 -8.50
N CYS A 58 -12.57 -25.62 -7.82
CA CYS A 58 -12.55 -24.20 -8.11
C CYS A 58 -11.72 -23.93 -9.37
N PRO A 59 -12.27 -23.19 -10.35
CA PRO A 59 -11.54 -22.83 -11.54
C PRO A 59 -10.43 -21.87 -11.13
N THR A 60 -9.25 -22.03 -11.74
CA THR A 60 -8.18 -21.03 -11.65
C THR A 60 -8.78 -19.64 -11.96
N PRO A 61 -8.54 -18.61 -11.13
CA PRO A 61 -7.53 -18.50 -10.06
C PRO A 61 -7.96 -18.94 -8.64
N TYR A 62 -9.15 -19.50 -8.47
CA TYR A 62 -9.67 -19.82 -7.15
C TYR A 62 -9.22 -21.22 -6.72
N HIS A 63 -8.72 -21.35 -5.48
CA HIS A 63 -8.08 -22.58 -5.02
C HIS A 63 -8.83 -23.27 -3.87
N VAL A 64 -9.78 -22.60 -3.22
CA VAL A 64 -10.52 -23.15 -2.07
C VAL A 64 -12.02 -23.01 -2.28
N LEU A 65 -12.74 -24.11 -2.06
CA LEU A 65 -14.19 -24.17 -2.01
C LEU A 65 -14.65 -24.01 -0.55
N THR A 66 -15.46 -23.00 -0.27
CA THR A 66 -16.04 -22.77 1.06
C THR A 66 -17.26 -23.68 1.31
N ALA A 67 -17.70 -23.80 2.57
CA ALA A 67 -18.82 -24.66 2.97
C ALA A 67 -20.16 -24.31 2.27
N ASP A 68 -20.32 -23.08 1.80
CA ASP A 68 -21.45 -22.58 1.01
C ASP A 68 -21.26 -22.73 -0.51
N ASN A 69 -20.27 -23.52 -0.94
CA ASN A 69 -19.89 -23.79 -2.34
C ASN A 69 -19.44 -22.55 -3.13
N ARG A 70 -18.77 -21.58 -2.48
CA ARG A 70 -18.12 -20.47 -3.18
C ARG A 70 -16.63 -20.73 -3.34
N CYS A 71 -16.09 -20.31 -4.47
CA CYS A 71 -14.67 -20.38 -4.73
C CYS A 71 -13.98 -19.10 -4.27
N VAL A 72 -12.93 -19.25 -3.47
CA VAL A 72 -12.15 -18.14 -2.92
C VAL A 72 -10.66 -18.35 -3.17
N TRP A 73 -9.94 -17.23 -3.20
CA TRP A 73 -8.49 -17.23 -3.23
C TRP A 73 -7.93 -17.84 -1.95
N SER A 74 -6.82 -18.58 -2.08
CA SER A 74 -6.09 -19.15 -0.95
C SER A 74 -4.67 -18.61 -0.97
N CYS A 75 -4.53 -17.34 -0.61
CA CYS A 75 -3.25 -16.67 -0.50
C CYS A 75 -2.64 -16.89 0.89
N GLY A 76 -1.32 -17.10 0.95
CA GLY A 76 -0.59 -17.24 2.20
C GLY A 76 -0.36 -15.89 2.90
N GLN A 77 0.27 -15.92 4.07
CA GLN A 77 0.56 -14.69 4.83
C GLN A 77 1.40 -13.70 4.02
N GLY A 78 1.02 -12.41 4.04
CA GLY A 78 1.74 -11.34 3.34
C GLY A 78 1.60 -11.35 1.82
N THR A 79 0.71 -12.18 1.28
CA THR A 79 0.40 -12.21 -0.16
C THR A 79 -0.97 -11.60 -0.45
N GLN A 80 -1.22 -11.26 -1.72
CA GLN A 80 -2.48 -10.78 -2.24
C GLN A 80 -2.78 -11.43 -3.60
N PRO A 81 -4.06 -11.60 -3.96
CA PRO A 81 -4.46 -12.03 -5.29
C PRO A 81 -4.00 -11.06 -6.39
N ASP A 82 -3.36 -11.57 -7.43
CA ASP A 82 -3.12 -10.86 -8.68
C ASP A 82 -3.99 -11.46 -9.79
N THR A 83 -5.00 -10.71 -10.20
CA THR A 83 -5.95 -11.14 -11.24
C THR A 83 -5.35 -11.16 -12.64
N SER A 84 -4.20 -10.53 -12.86
CA SER A 84 -3.52 -10.52 -14.17
C SER A 84 -2.74 -11.82 -14.40
N THR A 85 -2.06 -12.30 -13.37
CA THR A 85 -1.28 -13.54 -13.41
C THR A 85 -2.06 -14.77 -12.94
N ASN A 86 -3.21 -14.55 -12.28
CA ASN A 86 -4.00 -15.59 -11.62
C ASN A 86 -3.22 -16.30 -10.49
N GLU A 87 -2.31 -15.58 -9.83
CA GLU A 87 -1.48 -16.09 -8.73
C GLU A 87 -1.60 -15.23 -7.46
N CYS A 88 -1.18 -15.78 -6.33
CA CYS A 88 -0.98 -14.99 -5.10
C CYS A 88 0.45 -14.42 -5.10
N VAL A 89 0.57 -13.10 -5.21
CA VAL A 89 1.85 -12.37 -5.22
C VAL A 89 2.11 -11.73 -3.85
N CYS A 90 3.36 -11.40 -3.52
CA CYS A 90 3.63 -10.62 -2.31
C CYS A 90 2.92 -9.25 -2.38
N GLN A 91 2.45 -8.77 -1.23
CA GLN A 91 1.98 -7.38 -1.11
C GLN A 91 3.14 -6.40 -1.37
N ASP A 92 2.80 -5.17 -1.71
CA ASP A 92 3.81 -4.11 -1.91
C ASP A 92 4.68 -3.95 -0.65
N GLY A 93 5.99 -4.00 -0.82
CA GLY A 93 6.96 -3.93 0.29
C GLY A 93 7.21 -5.25 1.03
N TYR A 94 6.56 -6.35 0.64
CA TYR A 94 6.82 -7.69 1.15
C TYR A 94 7.70 -8.49 0.17
N TYR A 95 8.46 -9.44 0.69
CA TYR A 95 9.26 -10.37 -0.11
C TYR A 95 9.02 -11.82 0.29
N GLU A 96 9.19 -12.74 -0.64
CA GLU A 96 8.96 -14.17 -0.41
C GLU A 96 10.02 -14.74 0.53
N THR A 97 9.57 -15.32 1.63
CA THR A 97 10.43 -15.96 2.63
C THR A 97 10.29 -17.48 2.66
N GLY A 98 9.32 -18.03 1.94
CA GLY A 98 9.11 -19.47 1.84
C GLY A 98 7.67 -19.84 1.53
N THR A 99 7.28 -21.05 1.95
CA THR A 99 5.92 -21.57 1.81
C THR A 99 5.37 -22.07 3.14
N ASP A 100 4.05 -22.00 3.31
CA ASP A 100 3.38 -22.57 4.49
C ASP A 100 3.14 -24.08 4.34
N GLN A 101 2.54 -24.71 5.35
CA GLN A 101 2.24 -26.16 5.35
C GLN A 101 1.31 -26.62 4.22
N PHE A 102 0.66 -25.70 3.51
CA PHE A 102 -0.21 -25.99 2.37
C PHE A 102 0.49 -25.71 1.03
N GLY A 103 1.79 -25.39 1.04
CA GLY A 103 2.57 -25.05 -0.14
C GLY A 103 2.29 -23.65 -0.69
N ARG A 104 1.64 -22.78 0.06
CA ARG A 104 1.31 -21.41 -0.38
C ARG A 104 2.47 -20.47 -0.07
N ARG A 105 2.75 -19.53 -0.98
CA ARG A 105 3.76 -18.48 -0.80
C ARG A 105 3.51 -17.70 0.50
N VAL A 106 4.55 -17.52 1.29
CA VAL A 106 4.58 -16.66 2.47
C VAL A 106 5.53 -15.51 2.18
N CYS A 107 5.04 -14.28 2.39
CA CYS A 107 5.87 -13.09 2.28
C CYS A 107 5.90 -12.33 3.61
N THR A 108 7.01 -11.65 3.88
CA THR A 108 7.18 -10.81 5.06
C THR A 108 7.70 -9.44 4.70
N ILE A 109 7.47 -8.46 5.58
CA ILE A 109 8.18 -7.18 5.53
C ILE A 109 9.62 -7.36 5.95
N CYS A 110 10.47 -6.43 5.53
CA CYS A 110 11.80 -6.32 6.08
C CYS A 110 11.77 -6.07 7.60
N PRO A 111 12.60 -6.77 8.39
CA PRO A 111 12.72 -6.46 9.80
C PRO A 111 13.32 -5.07 9.95
N LYS A 112 12.89 -4.33 10.97
CA LYS A 112 13.56 -3.07 11.32
C LYS A 112 15.03 -3.35 11.63
N PRO A 113 15.97 -2.50 11.18
CA PRO A 113 15.72 -1.16 10.63
C PRO A 113 15.66 -1.06 9.09
N TYR A 114 15.44 -2.17 8.39
CA TYR A 114 15.39 -2.16 6.93
C TYR A 114 13.99 -1.80 6.43
N HIS A 115 13.93 -1.09 5.29
CA HIS A 115 12.67 -0.49 4.81
C HIS A 115 12.33 -0.84 3.36
N VAL A 116 13.28 -1.35 2.57
CA VAL A 116 13.06 -1.68 1.16
C VAL A 116 13.64 -3.05 0.85
N VAL A 117 12.95 -3.78 -0.03
CA VAL A 117 13.41 -5.04 -0.61
C VAL A 117 13.99 -4.74 -1.99
N THR A 118 15.20 -5.21 -2.26
CA THR A 118 15.83 -5.15 -3.60
C THR A 118 15.31 -6.27 -4.52
N SER A 119 15.57 -6.17 -5.83
CA SER A 119 15.12 -7.17 -6.81
C SER A 119 15.69 -8.58 -6.59
N ASP A 120 16.78 -8.71 -5.83
CA ASP A 120 17.38 -9.97 -5.38
C ASP A 120 16.92 -10.38 -3.97
N ASN A 121 15.78 -9.87 -3.50
CA ASN A 121 15.15 -10.18 -2.21
C ASN A 121 15.99 -9.87 -0.97
N ARG A 122 16.83 -8.84 -1.01
CA ARG A 122 17.58 -8.37 0.18
C ARG A 122 16.90 -7.15 0.80
N CYS A 123 16.88 -7.13 2.12
CA CYS A 123 16.42 -5.99 2.89
C CYS A 123 17.54 -4.96 3.01
N VAL A 124 17.24 -3.73 2.57
CA VAL A 124 18.17 -2.60 2.61
C VAL A 124 17.51 -1.38 3.25
N TRP A 125 18.36 -0.49 3.73
CA TRP A 125 17.92 0.84 4.13
C TRP A 125 17.50 1.65 2.91
N SER A 126 16.44 2.43 3.09
CA SER A 126 16.00 3.40 2.09
C SER A 126 16.18 4.80 2.65
N CYS A 127 17.44 5.24 2.64
CA CYS A 127 17.82 6.56 3.09
C CYS A 127 17.79 7.55 1.91
N GLY A 128 17.30 8.76 2.16
CA GLY A 128 17.27 9.82 1.16
C GLY A 128 18.65 10.45 0.95
N GLN A 129 18.75 11.42 0.03
CA GLN A 129 20.01 12.10 -0.27
C GLN A 129 20.62 12.77 0.98
N GLY A 130 21.93 12.61 1.18
CA GLY A 130 22.66 13.22 2.30
C GLY A 130 22.36 12.62 3.68
N THR A 131 21.65 11.48 3.72
CA THR A 131 21.37 10.75 4.96
C THR A 131 22.21 9.47 5.06
N GLN A 132 22.24 8.90 6.26
CA GLN A 132 22.87 7.63 6.56
C GLN A 132 22.00 6.84 7.57
N PRO A 133 22.06 5.50 7.52
CA PRO A 133 21.47 4.65 8.55
C PRO A 133 21.99 4.96 9.96
N ASP A 134 21.09 5.14 10.91
CA ASP A 134 21.40 5.12 12.34
C ASP A 134 20.74 3.89 12.99
N ILE A 135 21.59 2.93 13.36
CA ILE A 135 21.15 1.66 13.96
C ILE A 135 20.61 1.83 15.38
N THR A 136 20.95 2.91 16.08
CA THR A 136 20.50 3.17 17.45
C THR A 136 19.06 3.66 17.44
N THR A 137 18.74 4.57 16.52
CA THR A 137 17.38 5.11 16.37
C THR A 137 16.50 4.27 15.43
N ASN A 138 17.10 3.39 14.63
CA ASN A 138 16.44 2.66 13.53
C ASN A 138 15.83 3.63 12.50
N GLU A 139 16.48 4.78 12.26
CA GLU A 139 16.07 5.80 11.31
C GLU A 139 17.23 6.23 10.39
N CYS A 140 16.91 6.88 9.27
CA CYS A 140 17.92 7.55 8.43
C CYS A 140 18.16 8.96 8.95
N VAL A 141 19.36 9.25 9.43
CA VAL A 141 19.76 10.57 9.96
C VAL A 141 20.62 11.32 8.94
N CYS A 142 20.75 12.64 9.06
CA CYS A 142 21.70 13.37 8.22
C CYS A 142 23.13 12.89 8.48
N GLN A 143 23.95 12.84 7.44
CA GLN A 143 25.39 12.62 7.58
C GLN A 143 26.04 13.77 8.37
N ASP A 144 27.22 13.52 8.93
CA ASP A 144 27.98 14.56 9.62
C ASP A 144 28.23 15.76 8.69
N GLY A 145 27.88 16.96 9.17
CA GLY A 145 27.98 18.21 8.39
C GLY A 145 26.80 18.48 7.44
N TYR A 146 25.80 17.60 7.40
CA TYR A 146 24.55 17.81 6.67
C TYR A 146 23.42 18.21 7.62
N TYR A 147 22.45 18.96 7.11
CA TYR A 147 21.23 19.34 7.82
C TYR A 147 19.99 19.01 6.98
N GLU A 148 18.86 18.75 7.66
CA GLU A 148 17.60 18.38 7.02
C GLU A 148 17.00 19.59 6.29
N THR A 149 16.73 19.41 4.99
CA THR A 149 16.12 20.44 4.13
C THR A 149 14.71 20.09 3.68
N GLY A 150 14.25 18.86 3.94
CA GLY A 150 12.90 18.41 3.61
C GLY A 150 12.82 16.91 3.38
N THR A 151 11.84 16.50 2.58
CA THR A 151 11.61 15.09 2.20
C THR A 151 11.54 14.92 0.68
N ASP A 152 11.98 13.78 0.16
CA ASP A 152 11.84 13.44 -1.25
C ASP A 152 10.42 12.96 -1.60
N GLN A 153 10.18 12.60 -2.87
CA GLN A 153 8.88 12.11 -3.35
C GLN A 153 8.39 10.82 -2.68
N PHE A 154 9.27 10.12 -1.96
CA PHE A 154 8.95 8.91 -1.20
C PHE A 154 8.79 9.20 0.29
N GLY A 155 8.78 10.48 0.69
CA GLY A 155 8.69 10.90 2.09
C GLY A 155 9.96 10.66 2.91
N ARG A 156 11.10 10.37 2.26
CA ARG A 156 12.38 10.13 2.96
C ARG A 156 13.09 11.45 3.22
N ARG A 157 13.72 11.58 4.38
CA ARG A 157 14.52 12.76 4.75
C ARG A 157 15.59 13.06 3.69
N VAL A 158 15.68 14.32 3.28
CA VAL A 158 16.73 14.87 2.42
C VAL A 158 17.56 15.82 3.24
N CYS A 159 18.87 15.59 3.26
CA CYS A 159 19.81 16.48 3.89
C CYS A 159 20.79 17.05 2.87
N THR A 160 21.25 18.27 3.12
CA THR A 160 22.25 18.94 2.28
C THR A 160 23.37 19.50 3.14
N ILE A 161 24.53 19.75 2.51
CA ILE A 161 25.62 20.49 3.15
C ILE A 161 25.17 21.94 3.28
N CYS A 162 25.61 22.61 4.35
CA CYS A 162 25.43 24.04 4.49
C CYS A 162 25.88 24.79 3.22
N PRO A 163 25.02 25.67 2.67
CA PRO A 163 25.42 26.49 1.54
C PRO A 163 26.57 27.40 1.99
N LYS A 164 27.54 27.63 1.10
CA LYS A 164 28.53 28.67 1.35
C LYS A 164 27.79 29.99 1.59
N PRO A 165 28.19 30.75 2.63
CA PRO A 165 29.44 30.65 3.39
C PRO A 165 29.41 29.84 4.71
N TYR A 166 28.34 29.11 4.98
CA TYR A 166 28.18 28.40 6.25
C TYR A 166 28.88 27.03 6.20
N HIS A 167 29.48 26.62 7.32
CA HIS A 167 30.35 25.44 7.36
C HIS A 167 30.04 24.45 8.48
N VAL A 168 29.26 24.85 9.48
CA VAL A 168 28.94 23.98 10.62
C VAL A 168 27.43 23.93 10.81
N VAL A 169 26.93 22.72 11.06
CA VAL A 169 25.54 22.48 11.48
C VAL A 169 25.51 22.42 13.01
N THR A 170 24.68 23.25 13.63
CA THR A 170 24.45 23.24 15.08
C THR A 170 23.48 22.14 15.48
N SER A 171 23.38 21.84 16.79
CA SER A 171 22.49 20.80 17.31
C SER A 171 21.00 21.05 17.05
N ASP A 172 20.61 22.29 16.77
CA ASP A 172 19.28 22.70 16.33
C ASP A 172 19.14 22.77 14.80
N SER A 173 20.04 22.09 14.07
CA SER A 173 20.03 21.94 12.61
C SER A 173 20.16 23.24 11.82
N ARG A 174 20.85 24.26 12.38
CA ARG A 174 21.13 25.51 11.67
C ARG A 174 22.55 25.54 11.12
N CYS A 175 22.69 26.13 9.94
CA CYS A 175 24.00 26.40 9.36
C CYS A 175 24.57 27.69 9.94
N VAL A 176 25.76 27.61 10.51
CA VAL A 176 26.49 28.75 11.06
C VAL A 176 27.88 28.88 10.46
N TRP A 177 28.40 30.09 10.53
CA TRP A 177 29.80 30.35 10.23
C TRP A 177 30.68 29.67 11.26
N SER A 178 31.75 29.04 10.80
CA SER A 178 32.79 28.47 11.67
C SER A 178 34.06 29.27 11.49
N CYS A 179 34.09 30.43 12.13
CA CYS A 179 35.24 31.33 12.12
C CYS A 179 36.15 31.04 13.33
N GLY A 180 37.46 31.02 13.11
CA GLY A 180 38.46 30.85 14.17
C GLY A 180 38.64 32.12 15.00
N GLN A 181 39.46 32.06 16.04
CA GLN A 181 39.70 33.21 16.93
C GLN A 181 40.23 34.43 16.16
N GLY A 182 39.71 35.62 16.47
CA GLY A 182 40.12 36.89 15.84
C GLY A 182 39.68 37.04 14.38
N THR A 183 38.83 36.15 13.87
CA THR A 183 38.25 36.24 12.53
C THR A 183 36.78 36.65 12.57
N GLN A 184 36.26 37.09 11.42
CA GLN A 184 34.87 37.43 11.20
C GLN A 184 34.41 36.93 9.82
N PRO A 185 33.11 36.61 9.67
CA PRO A 185 32.50 36.36 8.37
C PRO A 185 32.70 37.50 7.37
N ASP A 186 33.21 37.19 6.18
CA ASP A 186 33.17 38.08 5.03
C ASP A 186 32.23 37.52 3.96
N THR A 187 31.05 38.14 3.87
CA THR A 187 30.00 37.74 2.92
C THR A 187 30.38 37.99 1.45
N SER A 188 31.40 38.81 1.17
CA SER A 188 31.84 39.08 -0.20
C SER A 188 32.72 37.96 -0.75
N THR A 189 33.57 37.39 0.10
CA THR A 189 34.47 36.28 -0.25
C THR A 189 33.91 34.91 0.12
N ASN A 190 32.86 34.88 0.95
CA ASN A 190 32.33 33.66 1.58
C ASN A 190 33.38 32.92 2.43
N GLU A 191 34.30 33.66 3.05
CA GLU A 191 35.36 33.14 3.92
C GLU A 191 35.37 33.88 5.27
N CYS A 192 35.99 33.26 6.27
CA CYS A 192 36.33 33.96 7.51
C CYS A 192 37.64 34.72 7.30
N VAL A 193 37.63 36.03 7.53
CA VAL A 193 38.79 36.94 7.40
C VAL A 193 39.19 37.48 8.77
N CYS A 194 40.42 37.95 8.93
CA CYS A 194 40.82 38.62 10.17
C CYS A 194 39.96 39.86 10.43
N GLN A 195 39.63 40.11 11.70
CA GLN A 195 39.00 41.37 12.10
C GLN A 195 39.94 42.55 11.85
N ASP A 196 39.39 43.76 11.75
CA ASP A 196 40.20 44.97 11.54
C ASP A 196 41.24 45.13 12.66
N GLY A 197 42.51 45.28 12.25
CA GLY A 197 43.64 45.39 13.17
C GLY A 197 44.26 44.07 13.61
N TYR A 198 43.72 42.92 13.18
CA TYR A 198 44.27 41.59 13.43
C TYR A 198 45.04 41.09 12.18
N TYR A 199 46.03 40.22 12.39
CA TYR A 199 46.73 39.53 11.29
C TYR A 199 46.75 38.02 11.52
N GLU A 200 46.80 37.25 10.42
CA GLU A 200 46.76 35.78 10.47
C GLU A 200 48.04 35.26 11.12
N THR A 201 47.90 34.47 12.19
CA THR A 201 49.01 33.85 12.92
C THR A 201 49.08 32.33 12.78
N GLY A 202 48.04 31.71 12.20
CA GLY A 202 48.03 30.28 11.89
C GLY A 202 46.62 29.73 11.70
N THR A 203 46.49 28.42 11.90
CA THR A 203 45.21 27.71 11.91
C THR A 203 44.99 26.98 13.22
N ASP A 204 43.72 26.86 13.65
CA ASP A 204 43.36 26.06 14.82
C ASP A 204 43.28 24.56 14.50
N GLN A 205 42.95 23.74 15.50
CA GLN A 205 42.84 22.28 15.35
C GLN A 205 41.77 21.82 14.34
N PHE A 206 40.89 22.73 13.89
CA PHE A 206 39.88 22.48 12.86
C PHE A 206 40.29 23.04 11.49
N GLY A 207 41.53 23.53 11.36
CA GLY A 207 42.07 24.13 10.14
C GLY A 207 41.54 25.53 9.84
N ARG A 208 40.87 26.18 10.81
CA ARG A 208 40.31 27.53 10.63
C ARG A 208 41.36 28.59 10.90
N ARG A 209 41.37 29.69 10.14
CA ARG A 209 42.30 30.81 10.35
C ARG A 209 42.19 31.35 11.79
N VAL A 210 43.33 31.64 12.39
CA VAL A 210 43.45 32.33 13.69
C VAL A 210 44.16 33.65 13.45
N CYS A 211 43.60 34.72 13.97
CA CYS A 211 44.21 36.05 13.92
C CYS A 211 44.35 36.61 15.33
N THR A 212 45.41 37.41 15.54
CA THR A 212 45.69 38.11 16.80
C THR A 212 46.15 39.53 16.57
#